data_AF-A0A9N9G304-F1
#
_entry.id   AF-A0A9N9G304-F1
#
_cell.length_a   1.000
_cell.length_b   1.000
_cell.length_c   1.000
_cell.angle_alpha   90.00
_cell.angle_beta   90.00
_cell.angle_gamma   90.00
#
_symmetry.space_group_name_H-M   'P 1'
#
loop_
_entity.id
_entity.type
_entity.pdbx_description
1 polymer ?
#
loop_
_entity_poly.entity_id
_entity_poly.type
_entity_poly.pdbx_seq_one_letter_code
_entity_poly.pdbx_strand_id
1 'polypeptide(L)'
;MGNNRISFHFFEPETSKGSEKKIRKREPNMFILYRKEMMRDKPYNMTMVRFSKLVSEKWKQLSEDEKTELQRRYQINRDQKSQNSVKKYVQRRFHTDTDQISESANSNLSVTEQIN
;
A
#
# COMPACT_ATOMS: atom_id res chain seq x y z
N MET A 1 -41.46 35.96 29.71
CA MET A 1 -41.23 34.74 28.92
C MET A 1 -40.01 35.00 28.05
N GLY A 2 -38.83 34.51 28.45
CA GLY A 2 -37.57 34.77 27.73
C GLY A 2 -37.40 33.79 26.58
N ASN A 3 -37.22 34.30 25.36
CA ASN A 3 -37.09 33.47 24.16
C ASN A 3 -35.65 32.95 24.04
N ASN A 4 -35.42 31.69 24.38
CA ASN A 4 -34.14 31.02 24.15
C ASN A 4 -33.97 30.74 22.65
N ARG A 5 -33.19 31.59 21.98
CA ARG A 5 -32.85 31.43 20.56
C ARG A 5 -31.71 30.42 20.45
N ILE A 6 -32.04 29.18 20.09
CA ILE A 6 -31.05 28.12 19.83
C ILE A 6 -30.38 28.43 18.48
N SER A 7 -29.12 28.89 18.51
CA SER A 7 -28.29 29.01 17.31
C SER A 7 -27.73 27.63 16.95
N PHE A 8 -28.21 27.07 15.85
CA PHE A 8 -27.58 25.92 15.21
C PHE A 8 -26.40 26.43 14.38
N HIS A 9 -25.17 26.20 14.85
CA HIS A 9 -23.99 26.41 14.01
C HIS A 9 -23.92 25.26 13.01
N PHE A 10 -24.56 25.46 11.86
CA PHE A 10 -24.35 24.61 10.70
C PHE A 10 -22.96 24.91 10.14
N PHE A 11 -22.03 23.99 10.33
CA PHE A 11 -20.70 24.09 9.75
C PHE A 11 -20.83 23.79 8.26
N GLU A 12 -21.06 24.81 7.44
CA GLU A 12 -20.82 24.70 6.01
C GLU A 12 -19.31 24.47 5.83
N PRO A 13 -18.88 23.30 5.29
CA PRO A 13 -17.51 23.17 4.89
C PRO A 13 -17.33 24.14 3.73
N GLU A 14 -16.70 25.28 4.02
CA GLU A 14 -16.07 26.14 3.02
C GLU A 14 -15.39 25.21 2.01
N THR A 15 -15.98 25.03 0.82
CA THR A 15 -15.34 24.32 -0.27
C THR A 15 -14.27 25.25 -0.81
N SER A 16 -13.24 25.46 0.01
CA SER A 16 -11.93 25.83 -0.45
C SER A 16 -11.63 24.86 -1.57
N LYS A 17 -11.52 25.37 -2.80
CA LYS A 17 -10.80 24.71 -3.90
C LYS A 17 -9.30 24.61 -3.57
N GLY A 18 -8.96 24.35 -2.30
CA GLY A 18 -7.64 24.05 -1.81
C GLY A 18 -7.41 22.59 -2.07
N SER A 19 -6.62 22.32 -3.11
CA SER A 19 -5.91 21.05 -3.38
C SER A 19 -6.33 19.92 -2.46
N GLU A 20 -7.23 19.03 -2.92
CA GLU A 20 -7.59 17.81 -2.20
C GLU A 20 -6.31 17.12 -1.71
N LYS A 21 -5.97 17.30 -0.43
CA LYS A 21 -4.82 16.65 0.16
C LYS A 21 -5.14 15.17 0.11
N LYS A 22 -4.55 14.44 -0.85
CA LYS A 22 -4.74 13.00 -1.01
C LYS A 22 -4.52 12.32 0.34
N ILE A 23 -5.60 11.94 1.01
CA ILE A 23 -5.55 11.28 2.30
C ILE A 23 -4.84 9.96 2.09
N ARG A 24 -3.69 9.78 2.74
CA ARG A 24 -2.94 8.52 2.66
C ARG A 24 -3.75 7.44 3.36
N LYS A 25 -3.99 6.33 2.67
CA LYS A 25 -4.63 5.16 3.27
C LYS A 25 -3.74 4.60 4.38
N ARG A 26 -4.35 4.23 5.50
CA ARG A 26 -3.62 3.58 6.61
C ARG A 26 -3.11 2.22 6.15
N GLU A 27 -1.95 1.85 6.66
CA GLU A 27 -1.44 0.50 6.46
C GLU A 27 -2.37 -0.52 7.15
N PRO A 28 -2.62 -1.68 6.52
CA PRO A 28 -3.49 -2.71 7.08
C PRO A 28 -2.83 -3.31 8.33
N ASN A 29 -3.57 -3.38 9.43
CA ASN A 29 -3.17 -4.10 10.65
C ASN A 29 -2.99 -5.61 10.39
N MET A 30 -2.27 -6.31 11.27
CA MET A 30 -2.11 -7.76 11.33
C MET A 30 -3.42 -8.53 11.13
N PHE A 31 -4.50 -8.15 11.82
CA PHE A 31 -5.82 -8.78 11.61
C PHE A 31 -6.33 -8.64 10.16
N ILE A 32 -6.09 -7.49 9.52
CA ILE A 32 -6.50 -7.25 8.14
C ILE A 32 -5.69 -8.13 7.18
N LEU A 33 -4.40 -8.35 7.46
CA LEU A 33 -3.58 -9.29 6.70
C LEU A 33 -4.06 -10.73 6.88
N TYR A 34 -4.32 -11.15 8.11
CA TYR A 34 -4.86 -12.47 8.42
C TYR A 34 -6.21 -12.72 7.72
N ARG A 35 -7.14 -11.76 7.82
CA ARG A 35 -8.42 -11.84 7.10
C ARG A 35 -8.21 -11.95 5.59
N LYS A 36 -7.25 -11.22 5.03
CA LYS A 36 -6.93 -11.26 3.60
C LYS A 36 -6.42 -12.65 3.18
N GLU A 37 -5.62 -13.31 4.00
CA GLU A 37 -5.16 -14.68 3.77
C GLU A 37 -6.35 -15.65 3.75
N MET A 38 -7.22 -15.56 4.77
CA MET A 38 -8.44 -16.36 4.88
C MET A 38 -9.47 -16.10 3.77
N MET A 39 -9.32 -15.04 2.97
CA MET A 39 -10.21 -14.79 1.82
C MET A 39 -10.08 -15.85 0.73
N ARG A 40 -8.93 -16.52 0.65
CA ARG A 40 -8.71 -17.64 -0.28
C ARG A 40 -9.68 -18.79 -0.02
N ASP A 41 -10.04 -18.99 1.25
CA ASP A 41 -10.91 -20.07 1.71
C ASP A 41 -12.34 -19.60 1.98
N LYS A 42 -12.70 -18.38 1.52
CA LYS A 42 -14.04 -17.84 1.74
C LYS A 42 -15.07 -18.66 0.93
N PRO A 43 -16.13 -19.18 1.56
CA PRO A 43 -17.22 -19.82 0.84
C PRO A 43 -17.90 -18.85 -0.15
N TYR A 44 -18.19 -19.32 -1.36
CA TYR A 44 -18.74 -18.52 -2.45
C TYR A 44 -20.03 -17.79 -2.04
N ASN A 45 -20.95 -18.50 -1.40
CA ASN A 45 -22.27 -17.99 -0.99
C ASN A 45 -22.29 -17.25 0.36
N MET A 46 -21.13 -16.90 0.94
CA MET A 46 -21.06 -16.19 2.21
C MET A 46 -20.97 -14.67 2.01
N THR A 47 -21.80 -13.90 2.72
CA THR A 47 -21.68 -12.44 2.72
C THR A 47 -20.41 -11.98 3.44
N MET A 48 -19.90 -10.81 3.06
CA MET A 48 -18.67 -10.29 3.66
C MET A 48 -18.82 -10.00 5.16
N VAL A 49 -20.01 -9.57 5.61
CA VAL A 49 -20.29 -9.33 7.03
C VAL A 49 -20.19 -10.63 7.83
N ARG A 50 -20.82 -11.71 7.35
CA ARG A 50 -20.78 -13.01 8.02
C ARG A 50 -19.37 -13.58 8.04
N PHE A 51 -18.66 -13.46 6.92
CA PHE A 51 -17.27 -13.88 6.82
C PHE A 51 -16.36 -13.12 7.81
N SER A 52 -16.47 -11.79 7.88
CA SER A 52 -15.70 -10.98 8.83
C SER A 52 -15.96 -11.37 10.27
N LYS A 53 -17.21 -11.68 10.64
CA LYS A 53 -17.55 -12.19 11.98
C LYS A 53 -16.85 -13.53 12.26
N LEU A 54 -16.94 -14.48 11.33
CA LEU A 54 -16.30 -15.79 11.45
C LEU A 54 -14.77 -15.69 11.62
N VAL A 55 -14.12 -14.87 10.79
CA VAL A 55 -12.67 -14.65 10.89
C VAL A 55 -12.29 -13.98 12.20
N SER A 56 -13.12 -13.08 12.71
CA SER A 56 -12.87 -12.44 14.01
C SER A 56 -12.93 -13.44 15.16
N GLU A 57 -13.84 -14.42 15.12
CA GLU A 57 -13.88 -15.49 16.11
C GLU A 57 -12.68 -16.43 16.00
N LYS A 58 -12.32 -16.84 14.78
CA LYS A 58 -11.10 -17.63 14.54
C LYS A 58 -9.85 -16.93 15.05
N TRP A 59 -9.73 -15.62 14.81
CA TRP A 59 -8.62 -14.80 15.27
C TRP A 59 -8.45 -14.83 16.79
N LYS A 60 -9.56 -14.80 17.54
CA LYS A 60 -9.54 -14.90 19.01
C LYS A 60 -9.09 -16.28 19.48
N GLN A 61 -9.45 -17.32 18.72
CA GLN A 61 -9.12 -18.72 19.01
C GLN A 61 -7.71 -19.14 18.59
N LEU A 62 -6.98 -18.30 17.84
CA LEU A 62 -5.59 -18.58 17.48
C LEU A 62 -4.73 -18.76 18.73
N SER A 63 -3.87 -19.77 18.68
CA SER A 63 -2.82 -20.00 19.67
C SER A 63 -1.81 -18.86 19.68
N GLU A 64 -1.05 -18.76 20.76
CA GLU A 64 -0.02 -17.72 20.88
C GLU A 64 1.12 -17.91 19.86
N ASP A 65 1.44 -19.15 19.52
CA ASP A 65 2.45 -19.49 18.52
C ASP A 65 2.02 -19.00 17.11
N GLU A 66 0.76 -19.22 16.74
CA GLU A 66 0.22 -18.74 15.47
C GLU A 66 0.19 -17.21 15.42
N LYS A 67 -0.18 -16.55 16.52
CA LYS A 67 -0.15 -15.08 16.62
C LYS A 67 1.27 -14.55 16.48
N THR A 68 2.25 -15.22 17.10
CA THR A 68 3.67 -14.84 17.02
C THR A 68 4.18 -14.91 15.59
N GLU A 69 3.86 -15.98 14.86
CA GLU A 69 4.26 -16.11 13.46
C GLU A 69 3.59 -15.03 12.58
N LEU A 70 2.30 -14.75 12.81
CA LEU A 70 1.59 -13.69 12.10
C LEU A 70 2.17 -12.30 12.41
N GLN A 71 2.59 -12.06 13.66
CA GLN A 71 3.27 -10.83 14.07
C GLN A 71 4.62 -10.69 13.37
N ARG A 72 5.41 -11.77 13.30
CA ARG A 72 6.67 -11.79 12.57
C ARG A 72 6.47 -11.41 11.11
N ARG A 73 5.51 -12.06 10.43
CA ARG A 73 5.16 -11.75 9.02
C ARG A 73 4.70 -10.30 8.84
N TYR A 74 3.89 -9.80 9.76
CA TYR A 74 3.42 -8.41 9.75
C TYR A 74 4.59 -7.43 9.84
N GLN A 75 5.53 -7.66 10.77
CA GLN A 75 6.67 -6.80 10.97
C GLN A 75 7.59 -6.75 9.74
N ILE A 76 7.91 -7.91 9.17
CA ILE A 76 8.72 -8.01 7.93
C ILE A 76 8.06 -7.21 6.79
N ASN A 77 6.75 -7.38 6.57
CA ASN A 77 6.04 -6.69 5.50
C ASN A 77 5.99 -5.17 5.72
N ARG A 78 5.87 -4.73 6.98
CA ARG A 78 5.89 -3.30 7.33
C ARG A 78 7.25 -2.68 7.01
N ASP A 79 8.32 -3.38 7.37
CA ASP A 79 9.68 -2.88 7.20
C ASP A 79 10.09 -2.86 5.72
N GLN A 80 9.70 -3.86 4.92
CA GLN A 80 9.92 -3.87 3.47
C GLN A 80 9.23 -2.70 2.74
N LYS A 81 7.99 -2.36 3.12
CA LYS A 81 7.28 -1.20 2.55
C LYS A 81 7.99 0.12 2.86
N SER A 82 8.55 0.26 4.05
CA SER A 82 9.34 1.45 4.41
C SER A 82 10.52 1.62 3.45
N GLN A 83 11.27 0.54 3.18
CA GLN A 83 12.42 0.55 2.29
C GLN A 83 12.04 0.86 0.84
N ASN A 84 10.92 0.31 0.34
CA ASN A 84 10.44 0.63 -1.00
C ASN A 84 10.03 2.10 -1.15
N SER A 85 9.47 2.71 -0.09
CA SER A 85 9.15 4.13 -0.08
C SER A 85 10.41 5.01 -0.14
N VAL A 86 11.47 4.61 0.57
CA VAL A 86 12.78 5.27 0.55
C VAL A 86 13.42 5.12 -0.83
N LYS A 87 13.46 3.91 -1.41
CA LYS A 87 13.97 3.68 -2.77
C LYS A 87 13.24 4.53 -3.81
N LYS A 88 11.90 4.63 -3.75
CA LYS A 88 11.12 5.48 -4.67
C LYS A 88 11.38 6.98 -4.46
N TYR A 89 11.70 7.40 -3.25
CA TYR A 89 12.09 8.78 -2.96
C TYR A 89 13.50 9.08 -3.49
N VAL A 90 14.46 8.20 -3.22
CA VAL A 90 15.84 8.25 -3.74
C VAL A 90 15.80 8.26 -5.27
N GLN A 91 15.10 7.33 -5.91
CA GLN A 91 14.97 7.27 -7.37
C GLN A 91 14.42 8.58 -7.95
N ARG A 92 13.40 9.20 -7.33
CA ARG A 92 12.87 10.50 -7.79
C ARG A 92 13.81 11.68 -7.53
N ARG A 93 14.69 11.60 -6.53
CA ARG A 93 15.60 12.68 -6.15
C ARG A 93 16.90 12.64 -6.94
N PHE A 94 17.28 11.48 -7.47
CA PHE A 94 18.51 11.24 -8.23
C PHE A 94 18.26 10.78 -9.67
N HIS A 95 17.11 11.09 -10.30
CA HIS A 95 17.07 11.17 -11.76
C HIS A 95 17.95 12.36 -12.18
N THR A 96 19.26 12.13 -12.20
CA THR A 96 20.17 12.90 -13.03
C THR A 96 19.84 12.57 -14.46
N ASP A 97 19.71 13.60 -15.28
CA ASP A 97 19.64 13.49 -16.74
C ASP A 97 20.84 12.64 -17.21
N THR A 98 20.60 11.35 -17.39
CA THR A 98 21.56 10.40 -17.96
C THR A 98 20.96 9.81 -19.24
N ASP A 99 20.13 10.62 -19.91
CA ASP A 99 19.64 10.38 -21.27
C ASP A 99 20.41 11.32 -22.23
N GLN A 100 21.73 11.31 -22.15
CA GLN A 100 22.65 11.72 -23.22
C GLN A 100 23.96 10.95 -22.97
N ILE A 101 24.55 10.36 -24.02
CA ILE A 101 25.74 9.49 -24.03
C ILE A 101 25.46 7.99 -23.82
N SER A 102 24.84 7.36 -24.81
CA SER A 102 25.36 6.12 -25.38
C SER A 102 24.82 5.90 -26.80
N GLU A 103 25.03 6.90 -27.66
CA GLU A 103 24.78 6.82 -29.10
C GLU A 103 26.13 6.93 -29.83
N SER A 104 27.09 6.05 -29.51
CA SER A 104 28.34 5.91 -30.29
C SER A 104 29.19 4.72 -29.86
N ALA A 105 28.68 3.49 -29.99
CA ALA A 105 29.54 2.29 -29.90
C ALA A 105 28.91 1.06 -30.58
N ASN A 106 28.33 1.22 -31.78
CA ASN A 106 27.92 0.07 -32.61
C ASN A 106 28.27 0.30 -34.09
N SER A 107 29.45 0.83 -34.35
CA SER A 107 30.07 0.80 -35.66
C SER A 107 31.54 0.45 -35.45
N ASN A 108 31.87 -0.84 -35.53
CA ASN A 108 33.17 -1.39 -35.94
C ASN A 108 33.25 -2.87 -35.53
N LEU A 109 32.58 -3.75 -36.28
CA LEU A 109 32.96 -5.16 -36.44
C LEU A 109 32.23 -5.73 -37.65
N SER A 110 32.59 -5.21 -38.82
CA SER A 110 32.41 -5.87 -40.10
C SER A 110 33.60 -5.45 -40.96
N VAL A 111 34.17 -6.41 -41.72
CA VAL A 111 35.50 -6.39 -42.40
C VAL A 111 36.60 -6.85 -41.42
N THR A 112 37.09 -8.09 -41.44
CA THR A 112 37.76 -8.88 -42.50
C THR A 112 37.52 -10.40 -42.22
N GLU A 113 37.68 -11.41 -43.07
CA GLU A 113 38.31 -11.62 -44.38
C GLU A 113 37.81 -12.98 -44.91
N GLN A 114 37.57 -13.06 -46.22
CA GLN A 114 37.58 -14.32 -46.96
C GLN A 114 39.04 -14.75 -47.23
N ILE A 115 39.20 -16.02 -47.66
CA ILE A 115 40.41 -16.65 -48.24
C ILE A 115 41.34 -17.21 -47.15
N ASN A 116 41.56 -18.52 -47.00
CA ASN A 116 41.89 -19.54 -48.01
C ASN A 116 41.39 -20.92 -47.57
#